data_AF-A0A7S1URS9-F1
#
_entry.id   AF-A0A7S1URS9-F1
#
_cell.length_a   1.000
_cell.length_b   1.000
_cell.length_c   1.000
_cell.angle_alpha   90.00
_cell.angle_beta   90.00
_cell.angle_gamma   90.00
#
_symmetry.space_group_name_H-M   'P 1'
#
loop_
_entity.id
_entity.type
_entity.pdbx_description
1 polymer ?
#
loop_
_entity_poly.entity_id
_entity_poly.type
_entity_poly.pdbx_seq_one_letter_code
_entity_poly.pdbx_strand_id
1 'polypeptide(L)'
;RSLSRNCKSILLNCSDGCLRLYSTQDFYDSSVGQVVKPTKTFQDVVTKEPFVCCDLSGDAEYVVGGCNGRENKYELYLWNAATGALLDRLTGVQVNLYSIAFHPTRS
;
A
#
# COMPACT_ATOMS: atom_id res chain seq x y z
N ARG A 1 2.46 7.84 0.87
CA ARG A 1 2.41 7.79 -0.62
C ARG A 1 3.72 7.18 -1.08
N SER A 2 3.69 6.27 -2.05
CA SER A 2 4.87 5.65 -2.66
C SER A 2 4.70 5.62 -4.18
N LEU A 3 5.80 5.58 -4.91
CA LEU A 3 5.86 5.56 -6.38
C LEU A 3 6.68 4.37 -6.82
N SER A 4 6.21 3.63 -7.82
CA SER A 4 7.02 2.56 -8.41
C SER A 4 8.25 3.13 -9.09
N ARG A 5 9.34 2.35 -9.12
CA ARG A 5 10.62 2.78 -9.69
C ARG A 5 10.57 3.06 -11.19
N ASN A 6 9.70 2.33 -11.89
CA ASN A 6 9.43 2.54 -13.31
C ASN A 6 8.42 3.69 -13.56
N CYS A 7 7.97 4.37 -12.51
CA CYS A 7 6.95 5.44 -12.55
C CYS A 7 5.64 5.04 -13.22
N LYS A 8 5.32 3.74 -13.31
CA LYS A 8 4.07 3.23 -13.88
C LYS A 8 2.93 3.15 -12.87
N SER A 9 3.24 3.18 -11.57
CA SER A 9 2.24 3.00 -10.53
C SER A 9 2.44 3.95 -9.36
N ILE A 10 1.32 4.42 -8.81
CA ILE A 10 1.27 5.31 -7.64
C ILE A 10 0.48 4.62 -6.55
N LEU A 11 1.06 4.49 -5.36
CA LEU A 11 0.39 4.00 -4.16
C LEU A 11 0.04 5.18 -3.25
N LEU A 12 -1.25 5.38 -2.99
CA LEU A 12 -1.78 6.39 -2.09
C LEU A 12 -2.25 5.74 -0.79
N ASN A 13 -1.91 6.39 0.33
CA ASN A 13 -2.49 6.07 1.62
C ASN A 13 -3.59 7.09 1.89
N CYS A 14 -4.83 6.60 2.04
CA CYS A 14 -6.00 7.43 2.21
C CYS A 14 -6.48 7.36 3.67
N SER A 15 -7.05 8.46 4.16
CA SER A 15 -7.51 8.58 5.55
C SER A 15 -8.70 7.69 5.91
N ASP A 16 -9.33 7.05 4.91
CA ASP A 16 -10.40 6.07 5.08
C ASP A 16 -9.88 4.64 5.38
N GLY A 17 -8.59 4.53 5.70
CA GLY A 17 -7.94 3.26 6.05
C GLY A 17 -7.71 2.35 4.84
N CYS A 18 -7.78 2.88 3.63
CA CYS A 18 -7.49 2.15 2.40
C CYS A 18 -6.17 2.62 1.78
N LEU A 19 -5.36 1.68 1.29
CA LEU A 19 -4.32 1.97 0.32
C LEU A 19 -4.89 1.80 -1.09
N ARG A 20 -4.55 2.71 -2.00
CA ARG A 20 -5.04 2.69 -3.38
C ARG A 20 -3.90 2.75 -4.37
N LEU A 21 -3.84 1.78 -5.27
CA LEU A 21 -2.86 1.71 -6.35
C LEU A 21 -3.49 2.20 -7.64
N TYR A 22 -2.81 3.13 -8.31
CA TYR A 22 -3.19 3.69 -9.60
C TYR A 22 -2.11 3.45 -10.63
N SER A 23 -2.50 3.29 -11.89
CA SER A 23 -1.61 3.35 -13.04
C SER A 23 -1.39 4.80 -13.45
N THR A 24 -0.15 5.19 -13.72
CA THR A 24 0.17 6.54 -14.21
C THR A 24 -0.31 6.76 -15.65
N GLN A 25 -0.36 5.69 -16.44
CA GLN A 25 -0.88 5.73 -17.81
C GLN A 25 -2.37 6.10 -17.83
N ASP A 26 -3.14 5.61 -16.87
CA ASP A 26 -4.58 5.87 -16.77
C ASP A 26 -4.86 7.37 -16.53
N PHE A 27 -3.95 8.08 -15.85
CA PHE A 27 -4.03 9.54 -15.73
C PHE A 27 -3.67 10.25 -17.03
N TYR A 28 -2.67 9.77 -17.75
CA TYR A 28 -2.25 10.38 -19.02
C TYR A 28 -3.34 10.24 -20.10
N ASP A 29 -4.00 9.09 -20.14
CA ASP A 29 -5.07 8.81 -21.12
C ASP A 29 -6.42 9.43 -20.73
N SER A 30 -6.55 9.90 -19.48
CA SER A 30 -7.80 10.51 -18.99
C SER A 30 -8.00 11.93 -19.51
N SER A 31 -9.26 12.27 -19.82
CA SER A 31 -9.61 13.65 -20.18
C SER A 31 -9.68 14.55 -18.95
N VAL A 32 -9.52 15.86 -19.15
CA VAL A 32 -9.60 16.83 -18.05
C VAL A 32 -10.95 16.73 -17.35
N GLY A 33 -10.92 16.54 -16.03
CA GLY A 33 -12.12 16.38 -15.19
C GLY A 33 -12.63 14.94 -15.08
N GLN A 34 -12.04 13.99 -15.80
CA GLN A 34 -12.36 12.57 -15.64
C GLN A 34 -11.77 12.02 -14.33
N VAL A 35 -12.60 11.30 -13.58
CA VAL A 35 -12.16 10.61 -12.36
C VAL A 35 -11.49 9.29 -12.73
N VAL A 36 -10.19 9.19 -12.46
CA VAL A 36 -9.42 7.94 -12.61
C VAL A 36 -9.70 7.05 -11.40
N LYS A 37 -10.03 5.78 -11.65
CA LYS A 37 -10.29 4.78 -10.60
C LYS A 37 -9.00 4.06 -10.22
N PRO A 38 -8.85 3.63 -8.95
CA PRO A 38 -7.71 2.82 -8.56
C PRO A 38 -7.77 1.46 -9.23
N THR A 39 -6.61 0.97 -9.70
CA THR A 39 -6.43 -0.38 -10.20
C THR A 39 -6.67 -1.41 -9.09
N LYS A 40 -6.22 -1.09 -7.86
CA LYS A 40 -6.46 -1.91 -6.65
C LYS A 40 -6.68 -1.07 -5.42
N THR A 41 -7.47 -1.61 -4.50
CA THR A 41 -7.67 -1.08 -3.15
C THR A 41 -7.31 -2.16 -2.15
N PHE A 42 -6.48 -1.83 -1.17
CA PHE A 42 -6.02 -2.72 -0.11
C PHE A 42 -6.48 -2.16 1.24
N GLN A 43 -7.02 -3.02 2.09
CA GLN A 43 -7.54 -2.65 3.40
C GLN A 43 -7.50 -3.87 4.33
N ASP A 44 -7.36 -3.64 5.63
CA ASP A 44 -7.76 -4.64 6.62
C ASP A 44 -9.30 -4.70 6.69
N VAL A 45 -9.88 -5.72 6.07
CA VAL A 45 -11.33 -5.92 6.03
C VAL A 45 -11.94 -6.33 7.37
N VAL A 46 -11.13 -6.74 8.34
CA VAL A 46 -11.56 -7.20 9.66
C VAL A 46 -11.59 -6.04 10.65
N THR A 47 -10.46 -5.38 10.85
CA THR A 47 -10.34 -4.32 11.87
C THR A 47 -10.56 -2.93 11.32
N LYS A 48 -10.33 -2.72 10.02
CA LYS A 48 -10.35 -1.42 9.33
C LYS A 48 -9.42 -0.39 9.95
N GLU A 49 -8.35 -0.81 10.61
CA GLU A 49 -7.33 0.09 11.15
C GLU A 49 -6.66 0.89 10.04
N PRO A 50 -6.42 2.20 10.22
CA PRO A 50 -5.75 3.01 9.23
C PRO A 50 -4.26 2.69 9.16
N PHE A 51 -3.69 2.78 7.96
CA PHE A 51 -2.26 2.61 7.75
C PHE A 51 -1.52 3.90 8.11
N VAL A 52 -0.46 3.76 8.90
CA VAL A 52 0.47 4.85 9.26
C VAL A 52 1.46 5.08 8.12
N CYS A 53 1.91 4.01 7.48
CA CYS A 53 2.85 4.07 6.37
C CYS A 53 2.57 2.93 5.37
N CYS A 54 3.10 3.10 4.16
CA CYS A 54 3.05 2.09 3.11
C CYS A 54 4.24 2.25 2.17
N ASP A 55 4.61 1.17 1.51
CA ASP A 55 5.61 1.21 0.44
C ASP A 55 5.31 0.17 -0.64
N LEU A 56 5.97 0.32 -1.78
CA LEU A 56 5.86 -0.55 -2.94
C LEU A 56 7.23 -1.20 -3.21
N SER A 57 7.25 -2.49 -3.54
CA SER A 57 8.50 -3.17 -3.90
C SER A 57 9.15 -2.55 -5.13
N GLY A 58 10.45 -2.80 -5.31
CA GLY A 58 11.22 -2.22 -6.42
C GLY A 58 10.67 -2.57 -7.81
N ASP A 59 10.13 -3.77 -7.97
CA ASP A 59 9.47 -4.30 -9.17
C ASP A 59 7.97 -3.96 -9.27
N ALA A 60 7.39 -3.35 -8.23
CA ALA A 60 5.96 -3.08 -8.08
C ALA A 60 5.06 -4.32 -8.00
N GLU A 61 5.60 -5.50 -7.69
CA GLU A 61 4.80 -6.72 -7.53
C GLU A 61 4.17 -6.84 -6.13
N TYR A 62 4.72 -6.15 -5.14
CA TYR A 62 4.27 -6.21 -3.75
C TYR A 62 3.95 -4.84 -3.18
N VAL A 63 2.89 -4.79 -2.38
CA VAL A 63 2.49 -3.63 -1.58
C VAL A 63 2.64 -4.00 -0.12
N VAL A 64 3.25 -3.13 0.68
CA VAL A 64 3.24 -3.24 2.14
C VAL A 64 2.49 -2.07 2.78
N GLY A 65 1.67 -2.38 3.77
CA GLY A 65 0.97 -1.41 4.61
C GLY A 65 1.26 -1.68 6.07
N GLY A 66 1.58 -0.64 6.83
CA GLY A 66 1.85 -0.73 8.25
C GLY A 66 0.82 0.04 9.07
N CYS A 67 0.26 -0.59 10.09
CA CYS A 67 -0.61 0.07 11.07
C CYS A 67 -0.13 -0.17 12.50
N ASN A 68 -0.54 0.71 13.40
CA ASN A 68 -0.41 0.49 14.84
C ASN A 68 -1.70 -0.20 15.29
N GLY A 69 -1.65 -1.53 15.35
CA GLY A 69 -2.80 -2.36 15.69
C GLY A 69 -3.12 -2.32 17.18
N ARG A 70 -3.95 -3.28 17.60
CA ARG A 70 -4.38 -3.40 19.00
C ARG A 70 -3.21 -3.75 19.91
N GLU A 71 -3.37 -3.44 21.19
CA GLU A 71 -2.37 -3.68 22.23
C GLU A 71 -1.02 -3.00 21.99
N ASN A 72 -0.96 -1.93 21.18
CA ASN A 72 0.28 -1.24 20.79
C ASN A 72 1.31 -2.13 20.07
N LYS A 73 0.85 -3.21 19.40
CA LYS A 73 1.70 -3.97 18.48
C LYS A 73 1.48 -3.45 17.08
N TYR A 74 2.56 -3.19 16.36
CA TYR A 74 2.44 -2.87 14.95
C TYR A 74 2.17 -4.12 14.12
N GLU A 75 1.49 -3.94 13.00
CA GLU A 75 1.22 -5.00 12.04
C GLU A 75 1.59 -4.54 10.64
N LEU A 76 2.20 -5.46 9.89
CA LEU A 76 2.55 -5.28 8.49
C LEU A 76 1.71 -6.22 7.66
N TYR A 77 1.09 -5.68 6.62
CA TYR A 77 0.28 -6.42 5.67
C TYR A 77 1.02 -6.41 4.34
N LEU A 78 1.22 -7.60 3.78
CA LEU A 78 1.89 -7.78 2.50
C LEU A 78 0.88 -8.29 1.47
N TRP A 79 0.69 -7.55 0.38
CA TRP A 79 -0.20 -7.94 -0.70
C TRP A 79 0.55 -8.15 -2.01
N ASN A 80 0.03 -9.02 -2.85
CA ASN A 80 0.36 -9.05 -4.26
C ASN A 80 -0.35 -7.87 -4.96
N ALA A 81 0.41 -7.00 -5.62
CA ALA A 81 -0.10 -5.79 -6.24
C ALA A 81 -1.01 -6.05 -7.45
N ALA A 82 -0.74 -7.10 -8.22
CA ALA A 82 -1.49 -7.43 -9.43
C ALA A 82 -2.84 -8.11 -9.13
N THR A 83 -2.85 -9.06 -8.19
CA THR A 83 -4.07 -9.79 -7.84
C THR A 83 -4.88 -9.06 -6.78
N GLY A 84 -4.24 -8.37 -5.85
CA GLY A 84 -4.86 -7.82 -4.65
C GLY A 84 -4.91 -8.80 -3.47
N ALA A 85 -4.36 -10.01 -3.64
CA ALA A 85 -4.37 -11.03 -2.59
C ALA A 85 -3.47 -10.64 -1.42
N LEU A 86 -3.97 -10.78 -0.20
CA LEU A 86 -3.15 -10.70 1.01
C LEU A 86 -2.28 -11.95 1.07
N LEU A 87 -0.97 -11.75 1.02
CA LEU A 87 0.02 -12.83 1.06
C LEU A 87 0.39 -13.20 2.48
N ASP A 88 0.60 -12.18 3.32
CA ASP A 88 1.01 -12.39 4.70
C ASP A 88 0.62 -11.20 5.60
N ARG A 89 0.57 -11.47 6.90
CA ARG A 89 0.39 -10.49 7.96
C ARG A 89 1.41 -10.76 9.07
N LEU A 90 2.32 -9.81 9.26
CA LEU A 90 3.40 -9.91 10.23
C LEU A 90 3.08 -9.04 11.45
N THR A 91 3.06 -9.65 12.64
CA THR A 91 2.86 -8.92 13.90
C THR A 91 4.20 -8.61 14.55
N GLY A 92 4.40 -7.34 14.87
CA GLY A 92 5.57 -6.83 15.55
C GLY A 92 5.52 -6.94 17.07
N VAL A 93 6.56 -6.42 17.71
CA VAL A 93 6.62 -6.22 19.16
C VAL A 93 5.75 -5.03 19.59
N GLN A 94 5.56 -4.86 20.90
CA GLN A 94 4.70 -3.84 21.49
C GLN A 94 5.35 -2.44 21.45
N VAL A 95 5.45 -1.87 20.25
CA VAL A 95 5.97 -0.53 19.97
C VAL A 95 5.20 0.09 18.81
N ASN A 96 5.25 1.42 18.71
CA ASN A 96 4.67 2.13 17.58
C ASN A 96 5.56 2.05 16.34
N LEU A 97 4.93 1.75 15.21
CA LEU A 97 5.50 1.86 13.88
C LEU A 97 5.37 3.29 13.36
N TYR A 98 6.44 3.78 12.76
CA TYR A 98 6.52 5.11 12.16
C TYR A 98 6.73 5.07 10.63
N SER A 99 7.50 4.10 10.14
CA SER A 99 7.86 4.01 8.73
C SER A 99 8.24 2.59 8.33
N ILE A 100 8.07 2.28 7.05
CA ILE A 100 8.49 1.05 6.37
C ILE A 100 9.16 1.46 5.06
N ALA A 101 10.15 0.69 4.64
CA ALA A 101 10.73 0.80 3.30
C ALA A 101 11.02 -0.60 2.75
N PHE A 102 10.75 -0.80 1.45
CA PHE A 102 11.29 -1.93 0.71
C PHE A 102 12.72 -1.64 0.27
N HIS A 103 13.56 -2.68 0.31
CA HIS A 103 14.87 -2.57 -0.29
C HIS A 103 14.74 -2.42 -1.82
N PRO A 104 15.50 -1.51 -2.45
CA PRO A 104 15.51 -1.23 -3.88
C PRO A 104 15.42 -2.40 -4.87
N THR A 105 16.17 -3.45 -4.59
CA THR A 105 16.56 -4.50 -5.55
C THR A 105 16.60 -5.88 -4.91
N ARG A 106 16.17 -5.99 -3.64
CA ARG A 106 16.11 -7.26 -2.92
C ARG A 106 14.66 -7.50 -2.60
N SER A 107 14.10 -8.50 -3.28
CA SER A 107 12.83 -9.12 -2.98
C SER A 107 12.97 -10.20 -1.92
#